data_AF-A0A1F2QFQ1-F1
#
_entry.id   AF-A0A1F2QFQ1-F1
#
_cell.length_a   1.000
_cell.length_b   1.000
_cell.length_c   1.000
_cell.angle_alpha   90.00
_cell.angle_beta   90.00
_cell.angle_gamma   90.00
#
_symmetry.space_group_name_H-M   'P 1'
#
loop_
_entity.id
_entity.type
_entity.pdbx_description
1 polymer ?
#
loop_
_entity_poly.entity_id
_entity_poly.type
_entity_poly.pdbx_seq_one_letter_code
_entity_poly.pdbx_strand_id
1 'polypeptide(L)'
;MSHTRQAPAGSPAPPEARAATLSLPETVDGWSRPTALRRIEAAGIFDYMDGAGELYVAYRFDHLDVTEYASPDQGEILVELYWMQTSDDAYGLLSGDWGGEPVALKEPVPAPGPRALYGAGLLRIWSDDLYARVLATRESDAARRAVLALGRAIVTGRRDPPPPRLATSLPQTAAELTLRPDSVCFLRSHLVLNSAYFVSQRDILSLGPSVEAVAARYGNARLVLVRYPHARAARLALEKFRTAYLPETRAGATGSAKIEDGWAGFGLSGRGLALAFEAPDRETAASLIAAAVQAIETLEASHE
;
A
#
# COMPACT_ATOMS: atom_id res chain seq x y z
N MET A 1 -31.18 25.68 44.44
CA MET A 1 -31.04 26.29 43.11
C MET A 1 -29.60 26.75 42.92
N SER A 2 -28.76 25.91 42.31
CA SER A 2 -27.44 26.31 41.80
C SER A 2 -27.10 25.36 40.66
N HIS A 3 -27.44 25.76 39.43
CA HIS A 3 -27.04 25.04 38.22
C HIS A 3 -25.65 25.54 37.79
N THR A 4 -24.64 24.72 38.00
CA THR A 4 -23.33 24.91 37.38
C THR A 4 -23.43 24.49 35.91
N ARG A 5 -23.38 25.46 34.99
CA ARG A 5 -23.26 25.21 33.55
C ARG A 5 -21.86 24.64 33.26
N GLN A 6 -21.82 23.40 32.81
CA GLN A 6 -20.63 22.76 32.26
C GLN A 6 -20.44 23.27 30.82
N ALA A 7 -19.27 23.85 30.53
CA ALA A 7 -18.90 24.27 29.18
C ALA A 7 -18.73 23.03 28.27
N PRO A 8 -19.13 23.08 26.98
CA PRO A 8 -18.96 21.96 26.08
C PRO A 8 -17.46 21.75 25.80
N ALA A 9 -17.06 20.48 25.80
CA ALA A 9 -15.73 20.02 25.42
C ALA A 9 -15.38 20.58 24.03
N GLY A 10 -14.19 21.19 23.93
CA GLY A 10 -13.68 21.76 22.70
C GLY A 10 -13.66 20.73 21.57
N SER A 11 -14.14 21.16 20.40
CA SER A 11 -13.98 20.43 19.15
C SER A 11 -12.53 20.00 18.94
N PRO A 12 -12.27 18.81 18.36
CA PRO A 12 -10.93 18.41 18.01
C PRO A 12 -10.32 19.44 17.05
N ALA A 13 -9.09 19.84 17.34
CA ALA A 13 -8.32 20.75 16.50
C ALA A 13 -8.20 20.18 15.07
N PRO A 14 -8.25 21.02 14.02
CA PRO A 14 -7.99 20.57 12.66
C PRO A 14 -6.57 20.01 12.54
N PRO A 15 -6.29 19.10 11.58
CA PRO A 15 -4.97 18.51 11.41
C PRO A 15 -3.95 19.57 10.98
N GLU A 16 -3.32 20.22 11.95
CA GLU A 16 -2.15 21.07 11.77
C GLU A 16 -0.94 20.20 11.40
N ALA A 17 -0.72 20.06 10.08
CA ALA A 17 0.59 19.92 9.41
C ALA A 17 0.44 19.39 7.95
N ARG A 18 -0.52 19.89 7.15
CA ARG A 18 -0.45 19.70 5.68
C ARG A 18 0.25 20.91 5.07
N ALA A 19 1.50 20.68 4.68
CA ALA A 19 2.38 21.50 3.82
C ALA A 19 3.69 21.93 4.51
N ALA A 20 4.62 20.99 4.64
CA ALA A 20 5.96 21.37 4.19
C ALA A 20 5.80 21.69 2.69
N THR A 21 5.95 22.96 2.31
CA THR A 21 5.87 23.37 0.90
C THR A 21 6.94 22.60 0.14
N LEU A 22 6.53 21.56 -0.60
CA LEU A 22 7.43 20.79 -1.42
C LEU A 22 8.06 21.73 -2.46
N SER A 23 9.37 21.92 -2.37
CA SER A 23 10.09 22.83 -3.27
C SER A 23 10.96 22.03 -4.21
N LEU A 24 10.45 21.76 -5.41
CA LEU A 24 11.24 21.19 -6.50
C LEU A 24 12.18 22.25 -7.08
N PRO A 25 13.45 21.94 -7.38
CA PRO A 25 14.38 22.91 -7.98
C PRO A 25 13.90 23.32 -9.38
N GLU A 26 14.10 24.57 -9.78
CA GLU A 26 13.72 25.00 -11.15
C GLU A 26 14.62 24.35 -12.22
N THR A 27 15.86 24.02 -11.86
CA THR A 27 16.84 23.35 -12.72
C THR A 27 17.54 22.20 -12.01
N VAL A 28 17.85 21.13 -12.73
CA VAL A 28 18.64 20.00 -12.24
C VAL A 28 19.46 19.43 -13.40
N ASP A 29 20.79 19.34 -13.25
CA ASP A 29 21.71 18.69 -14.20
C ASP A 29 21.49 19.01 -15.70
N GLY A 30 21.03 20.22 -16.03
CA GLY A 30 20.79 20.65 -17.42
C GLY A 30 19.33 20.54 -17.89
N TRP A 31 18.43 20.00 -17.07
CA TRP A 31 17.00 20.10 -17.25
C TRP A 31 16.43 21.31 -16.52
N SER A 32 15.35 21.88 -17.06
CA SER A 32 14.59 22.96 -16.43
C SER A 32 13.08 22.70 -16.48
N ARG A 33 12.35 23.17 -15.49
CA ARG A 33 10.88 23.09 -15.44
C ARG A 33 10.23 24.46 -15.44
N PRO A 34 8.96 24.58 -15.85
CA PRO A 34 8.15 25.76 -15.56
C PRO A 34 8.02 26.01 -14.05
N THR A 35 7.79 27.26 -13.66
CA THR A 35 7.61 27.63 -12.24
C THR A 35 6.37 26.98 -11.63
N ALA A 36 5.25 26.95 -12.37
CA ALA A 36 3.98 26.40 -11.91
C ALA A 36 3.90 24.88 -12.15
N LEU A 37 3.42 24.15 -11.15
CA LEU A 37 3.05 22.74 -11.30
C LEU A 37 1.60 22.66 -11.80
N ARG A 38 1.31 21.69 -12.65
CA ARG A 38 -0.05 21.37 -13.09
C ARG A 38 -0.72 20.49 -12.03
N ARG A 39 -1.80 20.97 -11.42
CA ARG A 39 -2.61 20.18 -10.49
C ARG A 39 -3.74 19.45 -11.20
N ILE A 40 -3.95 18.20 -10.83
CA ILE A 40 -5.01 17.32 -11.30
C ILE A 40 -5.78 16.81 -10.08
N GLU A 41 -7.03 17.25 -9.96
CA GLU A 41 -7.94 16.81 -8.90
C GLU A 41 -8.51 15.41 -9.19
N ALA A 42 -9.15 14.79 -8.20
CA ALA A 42 -9.77 13.46 -8.33
C ALA A 42 -10.71 13.30 -9.55
N ALA A 43 -11.41 14.36 -9.97
CA ALA A 43 -12.27 14.31 -11.15
C ALA A 43 -11.49 14.17 -12.48
N GLY A 44 -10.24 14.64 -12.54
CA GLY A 44 -9.41 14.63 -13.75
C GLY A 44 -8.40 13.49 -13.83
N ILE A 45 -8.27 12.68 -12.77
CA ILE A 45 -7.26 11.60 -12.74
C ILE A 45 -7.56 10.49 -13.75
N PHE A 46 -8.83 10.23 -14.05
CA PHE A 46 -9.23 9.22 -15.03
C PHE A 46 -8.84 9.64 -16.45
N ASP A 47 -9.02 10.91 -16.80
CA ASP A 47 -8.61 11.45 -18.10
C ASP A 47 -7.08 11.46 -18.23
N TYR A 48 -6.37 11.81 -17.14
CA TYR A 48 -4.91 11.84 -17.13
C TYR A 48 -4.29 10.46 -17.28
N MET A 49 -4.88 9.44 -16.65
CA MET A 49 -4.37 8.08 -16.62
C MET A 49 -4.98 7.15 -17.68
N ASP A 50 -5.72 7.68 -18.66
CA ASP A 50 -6.43 6.89 -19.68
C ASP A 50 -7.26 5.74 -19.07
N GLY A 51 -8.05 6.07 -18.05
CA GLY A 51 -8.89 5.12 -17.31
C GLY A 51 -8.17 4.37 -16.17
N ALA A 52 -6.84 4.35 -16.11
CA ALA A 52 -6.08 3.68 -15.04
C ALA A 52 -6.09 4.44 -13.69
N GLY A 53 -6.86 5.52 -13.57
CA GLY A 53 -6.99 6.32 -12.35
C GLY A 53 -7.60 5.57 -11.15
N GLU A 54 -8.33 4.48 -11.41
CA GLU A 54 -9.00 3.69 -10.37
C GLU A 54 -8.04 3.15 -9.30
N LEU A 55 -6.80 2.83 -9.69
CA LEU A 55 -5.77 2.38 -8.76
C LEU A 55 -5.50 3.42 -7.66
N TYR A 56 -5.31 4.69 -8.04
CA TYR A 56 -5.00 5.75 -7.07
C TYR A 56 -6.21 6.08 -6.20
N VAL A 57 -7.40 6.11 -6.80
CA VAL A 57 -8.65 6.35 -6.06
C VAL A 57 -8.90 5.28 -5.00
N ALA A 58 -8.55 4.02 -5.27
CA ALA A 58 -8.60 2.94 -4.28
C ALA A 58 -7.73 3.20 -3.04
N TYR A 59 -6.67 4.01 -3.18
CA TYR A 59 -5.80 4.47 -2.11
C TYR A 59 -6.15 5.87 -1.61
N ARG A 60 -7.43 6.29 -1.69
CA ARG A 60 -7.88 7.58 -1.14
C ARG A 60 -7.05 8.76 -1.65
N PHE A 61 -6.87 8.78 -2.97
CA PHE A 61 -6.27 9.88 -3.71
C PHE A 61 -6.90 11.23 -3.35
N ASP A 62 -6.05 12.23 -3.11
CA ASP A 62 -6.47 13.61 -2.86
C ASP A 62 -6.31 14.43 -4.15
N HIS A 63 -5.06 14.61 -4.61
CA HIS A 63 -4.75 15.25 -5.89
C HIS A 63 -3.36 14.80 -6.41
N LEU A 64 -3.07 15.15 -7.66
CA LEU A 64 -1.80 14.91 -8.34
C LEU A 64 -1.20 16.24 -8.77
N ASP A 65 0.04 16.53 -8.37
CA ASP A 65 0.82 17.62 -8.96
C ASP A 65 1.81 17.05 -9.99
N VAL A 66 1.82 17.62 -11.19
CA VAL A 66 2.64 17.19 -12.33
C VAL A 66 3.55 18.32 -12.78
N THR A 67 4.80 18.01 -13.10
CA THR A 67 5.69 18.91 -13.83
C THR A 67 6.62 18.13 -14.74
N GLU A 68 6.97 18.75 -15.85
CA GLU A 68 7.94 18.22 -16.81
C GLU A 68 9.20 19.08 -16.78
N TYR A 69 10.33 18.39 -16.71
CA TYR A 69 11.67 18.95 -16.84
C TYR A 69 12.16 18.66 -18.25
N ALA A 70 12.52 19.70 -19.01
CA ALA A 70 13.00 19.56 -20.37
C ALA A 70 14.48 19.92 -20.49
N SER A 71 15.20 19.16 -21.32
CA SER A 71 16.56 19.45 -21.78
C SER A 71 16.62 19.28 -23.30
N PRO A 72 17.17 20.27 -24.05
CA PRO A 72 17.19 20.21 -25.52
C PRO A 72 17.82 18.93 -26.09
N ASP A 73 18.86 18.41 -25.45
CA ASP A 73 19.65 17.30 -25.98
C ASP A 73 19.43 15.98 -25.21
N GLN A 74 18.91 16.06 -23.99
CA GLN A 74 18.84 14.93 -23.06
C GLN A 74 17.41 14.40 -22.83
N GLY A 75 16.40 15.04 -23.45
CA GLY A 75 15.01 14.61 -23.36
C GLY A 75 14.30 15.18 -22.14
N GLU A 76 13.29 14.45 -21.66
CA GLU A 76 12.35 14.93 -20.66
C GLU A 76 12.39 14.07 -19.40
N ILE A 77 12.13 14.69 -18.25
CA ILE A 77 11.88 14.02 -16.98
C ILE A 77 10.49 14.44 -16.49
N LEU A 78 9.57 13.49 -16.45
CA LEU A 78 8.23 13.66 -15.90
C LEU A 78 8.26 13.42 -14.39
N VAL A 79 7.77 14.39 -13.62
CA VAL A 79 7.60 14.28 -12.17
C VAL A 79 6.12 14.30 -11.85
N GLU A 80 5.65 13.23 -11.20
CA GLU A 80 4.29 13.05 -10.75
C GLU A 80 4.27 12.88 -9.22
N LEU A 81 3.48 13.69 -8.54
CA LEU A 81 3.39 13.75 -7.09
C LEU A 81 1.95 13.44 -6.68
N TYR A 82 1.70 12.18 -6.33
CA TYR A 82 0.38 11.70 -5.95
C TYR A 82 0.18 11.87 -4.44
N TRP A 83 -0.62 12.85 -4.06
CA TRP A 83 -0.97 13.13 -2.68
C TRP A 83 -2.12 12.23 -2.24
N MET A 84 -1.91 11.52 -1.14
CA MET A 84 -2.88 10.60 -0.55
C MET A 84 -3.44 11.17 0.75
N GLN A 85 -4.52 10.58 1.25
CA GLN A 85 -5.05 10.97 2.57
C GLN A 85 -4.14 10.57 3.74
N THR A 86 -3.38 9.48 3.62
CA THR A 86 -2.50 8.98 4.68
C THR A 86 -1.22 8.39 4.13
N SER A 87 -0.20 8.25 4.99
CA SER A 87 1.03 7.55 4.61
C SER A 87 0.83 6.08 4.25
N ASP A 88 -0.15 5.40 4.84
CA ASP A 88 -0.43 3.99 4.54
C ASP A 88 -0.93 3.81 3.11
N ASP A 89 -1.67 4.80 2.60
CA ASP A 89 -2.15 4.81 1.23
C ASP A 89 -1.01 4.97 0.22
N ALA A 90 -0.09 5.91 0.50
CA ALA A 90 1.09 6.13 -0.33
C ALA A 90 2.04 4.93 -0.30
N TYR A 91 2.18 4.28 0.86
CA TYR A 91 2.90 3.01 0.99
C TYR A 91 2.27 1.92 0.11
N GLY A 92 0.93 1.82 0.09
CA GLY A 92 0.20 0.83 -0.71
C GLY A 92 0.61 0.85 -2.18
N LEU A 93 0.73 2.04 -2.77
CA LEU A 93 1.16 2.22 -4.17
C LEU A 93 2.61 1.78 -4.42
N LEU A 94 3.54 2.01 -3.48
CA LEU A 94 4.91 1.50 -3.60
C LEU A 94 4.98 -0.01 -3.39
N SER A 95 4.25 -0.54 -2.40
CA SER A 95 4.25 -1.96 -2.04
C SER A 95 3.60 -2.86 -3.09
N GLY A 96 2.82 -2.30 -4.02
CA GLY A 96 2.24 -3.04 -5.14
C GLY A 96 3.21 -3.27 -6.31
N ASP A 97 4.36 -2.58 -6.34
CA ASP A 97 5.29 -2.61 -7.47
C ASP A 97 6.75 -2.57 -6.99
N TRP A 98 7.31 -3.76 -6.76
CA TRP A 98 8.68 -3.97 -6.28
C TRP A 98 9.75 -3.96 -7.38
N GLY A 99 9.42 -3.60 -8.62
CA GLY A 99 10.41 -3.57 -9.71
C GLY A 99 11.60 -2.65 -9.41
N GLY A 100 12.78 -2.93 -9.96
CA GLY A 100 13.97 -2.08 -9.80
C GLY A 100 14.79 -2.33 -8.52
N GLU A 101 15.78 -1.47 -8.28
CA GLU A 101 16.71 -1.54 -7.16
C GLU A 101 16.35 -0.52 -6.05
N PRO A 102 16.48 -0.89 -4.76
CA PRO A 102 16.42 0.06 -3.65
C PRO A 102 17.44 1.18 -3.78
N VAL A 103 17.02 2.42 -3.57
CA VAL A 103 17.92 3.59 -3.54
C VAL A 103 17.69 4.43 -2.28
N ALA A 104 18.79 4.93 -1.70
CA ALA A 104 18.74 5.83 -0.55
C ALA A 104 18.56 7.28 -1.02
N LEU A 105 17.47 7.92 -0.58
CA LEU A 105 17.20 9.34 -0.82
C LEU A 105 17.38 10.21 0.44
N LYS A 106 17.54 9.58 1.59
CA LYS A 106 17.81 10.19 2.90
C LYS A 106 18.80 9.34 3.67
N GLU A 107 19.56 9.99 4.55
CA GLU A 107 20.43 9.33 5.52
C GLU A 107 20.06 9.77 6.95
N PRO A 108 19.94 8.84 7.92
CA PRO A 108 19.99 7.38 7.72
C PRO A 108 18.77 6.86 6.96
N VAL A 109 18.94 5.75 6.23
CA VAL A 109 17.82 5.09 5.52
C VAL A 109 16.76 4.62 6.53
N PRO A 110 15.50 5.10 6.43
CA PRO A 110 14.45 4.69 7.37
C PRO A 110 14.08 3.21 7.20
N ALA A 111 14.10 2.45 8.30
CA ALA A 111 13.64 1.06 8.34
C ALA A 111 12.15 0.96 8.74
N PRO A 112 11.46 -0.18 8.45
CA PRO A 112 11.89 -1.29 7.61
C PRO A 112 11.55 -1.09 6.11
N GLY A 113 12.31 -1.76 5.25
CA GLY A 113 12.08 -1.79 3.80
C GLY A 113 12.55 -0.55 3.05
N PRO A 114 12.56 -0.58 1.71
CA PRO A 114 12.99 0.56 0.91
C PRO A 114 11.90 1.64 0.86
N ARG A 115 12.33 2.90 0.81
CA ARG A 115 11.46 4.08 0.60
C ARG A 115 11.40 4.52 -0.85
N ALA A 116 12.33 4.02 -1.66
CA ALA A 116 12.42 4.34 -3.06
C ALA A 116 13.00 3.18 -3.86
N LEU A 117 12.47 2.98 -5.06
CA LEU A 117 12.86 1.95 -6.01
C LEU A 117 13.14 2.59 -7.37
N TYR A 118 14.33 2.36 -7.91
CA TYR A 118 14.75 2.87 -9.21
C TYR A 118 14.91 1.74 -10.22
N GLY A 119 14.35 1.86 -11.42
CA GLY A 119 14.60 0.91 -12.49
C GLY A 119 14.12 1.44 -13.83
N ALA A 120 14.89 1.18 -14.90
CA ALA A 120 14.55 1.57 -16.27
C ALA A 120 14.10 3.04 -16.41
N GLY A 121 14.88 3.98 -15.84
CA GLY A 121 14.58 5.42 -15.85
C GLY A 121 13.46 5.89 -14.91
N LEU A 122 12.75 4.98 -14.21
CA LEU A 122 11.67 5.29 -13.28
C LEU A 122 12.11 5.16 -11.82
N LEU A 123 12.06 6.27 -11.09
CA LEU A 123 12.12 6.30 -9.63
C LEU A 123 10.71 6.36 -9.06
N ARG A 124 10.37 5.43 -8.16
CA ARG A 124 9.15 5.45 -7.35
C ARG A 124 9.54 5.69 -5.90
N ILE A 125 8.76 6.52 -5.20
CA ILE A 125 9.07 6.99 -3.85
C ILE A 125 7.80 6.93 -3.01
N TRP A 126 7.94 6.49 -1.76
CA TRP A 126 6.97 6.74 -0.71
C TRP A 126 7.60 7.61 0.38
N SER A 127 6.99 8.76 0.67
CA SER A 127 7.44 9.67 1.72
C SER A 127 6.24 10.36 2.38
N ASP A 128 5.92 9.96 3.61
CA ASP A 128 4.71 10.39 4.31
C ASP A 128 3.46 10.10 3.46
N ASP A 129 2.53 11.06 3.32
CA ASP A 129 1.31 10.97 2.51
C ASP A 129 1.53 11.11 0.98
N LEU A 130 2.77 11.02 0.51
CA LEU A 130 3.12 11.20 -0.91
C LEU A 130 3.67 9.91 -1.52
N TYR A 131 3.07 9.50 -2.64
CA TYR A 131 3.68 8.59 -3.60
C TYR A 131 4.17 9.40 -4.80
N ALA A 132 5.44 9.32 -5.15
CA ALA A 132 6.01 10.07 -6.26
C ALA A 132 6.60 9.16 -7.33
N ARG A 133 6.45 9.57 -8.60
CA ARG A 133 7.10 8.96 -9.76
C ARG A 133 7.96 10.02 -10.45
N VAL A 134 9.21 9.68 -10.71
CA VAL A 134 10.13 10.52 -11.49
C VAL A 134 10.66 9.66 -12.63
N LEU A 135 10.19 9.94 -13.84
CA LEU A 135 10.44 9.14 -15.04
C LEU A 135 11.28 9.94 -16.04
N ALA A 136 12.48 9.47 -16.35
CA ALA A 136 13.23 9.96 -17.49
C ALA A 136 12.77 9.24 -18.77
N THR A 137 12.46 9.98 -19.84
CA THR A 137 12.07 9.39 -21.13
C THR A 137 13.24 8.76 -21.88
N ARG A 138 14.48 9.10 -21.51
CA ARG A 138 15.73 8.53 -22.05
C ARG A 138 16.68 8.16 -20.91
N GLU A 139 17.16 6.91 -20.94
CA GLU A 139 18.14 6.44 -19.97
C GLU A 139 19.56 6.92 -20.31
N SER A 140 20.22 7.52 -19.31
CA SER A 140 21.63 7.89 -19.34
C SER A 140 22.13 8.11 -17.92
N ASP A 141 23.45 8.14 -17.72
CA ASP A 141 24.02 8.46 -16.40
C ASP A 141 23.63 9.87 -15.91
N ALA A 142 23.50 10.83 -16.83
CA ALA A 142 23.03 12.17 -16.52
C ALA A 142 21.56 12.15 -16.05
N ALA A 143 20.69 11.45 -16.80
CA ALA A 143 19.29 11.32 -16.43
C ALA A 143 19.11 10.62 -15.07
N ARG A 144 19.88 9.54 -14.80
CA ARG A 144 19.86 8.87 -13.51
C ARG A 144 20.24 9.81 -12.36
N ARG A 145 21.30 10.62 -12.52
CA ARG A 145 21.69 11.60 -11.49
C ARG A 145 20.60 12.65 -11.25
N ALA A 146 20.01 13.18 -12.32
CA ALA A 146 18.92 14.15 -12.24
C ALA A 146 17.69 13.56 -11.54
N VAL A 147 17.26 12.37 -11.92
CA VAL A 147 16.13 11.64 -11.29
C VAL A 147 16.37 11.44 -9.80
N LEU A 148 17.57 11.00 -9.39
CA LEU A 148 17.90 10.82 -7.97
C LEU A 148 18.01 12.16 -7.23
N ALA A 149 18.48 13.23 -7.87
CA ALA A 149 18.52 14.57 -7.29
C ALA A 149 17.12 15.13 -7.05
N LEU A 150 16.20 14.95 -8.01
CA LEU A 150 14.79 15.27 -7.85
C LEU A 150 14.15 14.43 -6.74
N GLY A 151 14.47 13.14 -6.66
CA GLY A 151 14.03 12.27 -5.58
C GLY A 151 14.44 12.78 -4.20
N ARG A 152 15.70 13.23 -4.05
CA ARG A 152 16.18 13.86 -2.80
C ARG A 152 15.44 15.15 -2.48
N ALA A 153 15.20 16.00 -3.48
CA ALA A 153 14.43 17.22 -3.30
C ALA A 153 12.99 16.93 -2.84
N ILE A 154 12.35 15.91 -3.42
CA ILE A 154 10.99 15.47 -3.07
C ILE A 154 10.89 15.07 -1.59
N VAL A 155 11.87 14.32 -1.07
CA VAL A 155 11.78 13.80 0.30
C VAL A 155 12.30 14.78 1.36
N THR A 156 12.98 15.86 0.96
CA THR A 156 13.57 16.84 1.89
C THR A 156 12.50 17.51 2.77
N GLY A 157 12.73 17.52 4.09
CA GLY A 157 11.80 18.13 5.07
C GLY A 157 10.52 17.32 5.33
N ARG A 158 10.31 16.19 4.65
CA ARG A 158 9.17 15.29 4.87
C ARG A 158 9.44 14.31 5.99
N ARG A 159 8.38 13.85 6.66
CA ARG A 159 8.46 12.81 7.71
C ARG A 159 8.70 11.43 7.10
N ASP A 160 9.17 10.50 7.91
CA ASP A 160 9.39 9.10 7.54
C ASP A 160 8.59 8.15 8.45
N PRO A 161 7.24 8.23 8.44
CA PRO A 161 6.39 7.35 9.25
C PRO A 161 6.65 5.87 8.92
N PRO A 162 6.45 4.94 9.87
CA PRO A 162 6.65 3.51 9.61
C PRO A 162 5.62 2.99 8.59
N PRO A 163 5.88 1.83 7.95
CA PRO A 163 4.89 1.17 7.11
C PRO A 163 3.61 0.81 7.87
N PRO A 164 2.51 0.50 7.16
CA PRO A 164 1.26 0.09 7.78
C PRO A 164 1.48 -1.06 8.75
N ARG A 165 0.91 -0.94 9.96
CA ARG A 165 1.13 -1.93 11.02
C ARG A 165 0.74 -3.34 10.58
N LEU A 166 -0.33 -3.48 9.79
CA LEU A 166 -0.78 -4.76 9.24
C LEU A 166 0.28 -5.41 8.32
N ALA A 167 0.98 -4.62 7.51
CA ALA A 167 2.04 -5.12 6.64
C ALA A 167 3.25 -5.60 7.46
N THR A 168 3.59 -4.88 8.53
CA THR A 168 4.70 -5.26 9.43
C THR A 168 4.36 -6.38 10.40
N SER A 169 3.08 -6.71 10.61
CA SER A 169 2.65 -7.80 11.50
C SER A 169 2.70 -9.18 10.84
N LEU A 170 2.97 -9.27 9.55
CA LEU A 170 3.05 -10.55 8.84
C LEU A 170 4.07 -11.50 9.52
N PRO A 171 3.70 -12.77 9.75
CA PRO A 171 4.64 -13.77 10.28
C PRO A 171 5.90 -13.84 9.39
N GLN A 172 7.10 -13.78 9.97
CA GLN A 172 8.33 -13.86 9.16
C GLN A 172 8.54 -15.29 8.63
N THR A 173 8.15 -16.28 9.42
CA THR A 173 8.16 -17.70 9.06
C THR A 173 6.88 -18.37 9.56
N ALA A 174 6.41 -19.38 8.84
CA ALA A 174 5.30 -20.25 9.24
C ALA A 174 5.36 -21.56 8.44
N ALA A 175 5.20 -22.71 9.11
CA ALA A 175 5.32 -24.04 8.50
C ALA A 175 6.56 -24.19 7.59
N GLU A 176 7.73 -23.79 8.11
CA GLU A 176 9.02 -23.82 7.39
C GLU A 176 9.10 -22.91 6.14
N LEU A 177 8.01 -22.24 5.78
CA LEU A 177 7.99 -21.25 4.73
C LEU A 177 8.43 -19.89 5.28
N THR A 178 9.21 -19.16 4.48
CA THR A 178 9.68 -17.81 4.81
C THR A 178 8.96 -16.79 3.95
N LEU A 179 8.54 -15.68 4.58
CA LEU A 179 7.97 -14.53 3.90
C LEU A 179 8.95 -14.00 2.84
N ARG A 180 8.47 -13.75 1.63
CA ARG A 180 9.17 -13.01 0.58
C ARG A 180 8.92 -11.50 0.75
N PRO A 181 9.88 -10.70 1.22
CA PRO A 181 9.63 -9.28 1.51
C PRO A 181 9.25 -8.47 0.26
N ASP A 182 9.81 -8.83 -0.89
CA ASP A 182 9.56 -8.28 -2.24
C ASP A 182 8.19 -8.69 -2.83
N SER A 183 7.32 -9.30 -2.03
CA SER A 183 5.96 -9.69 -2.43
C SER A 183 4.87 -9.09 -1.56
N VAL A 184 5.25 -8.33 -0.52
CA VAL A 184 4.29 -7.71 0.40
C VAL A 184 3.59 -6.57 -0.30
N CYS A 185 2.28 -6.68 -0.48
CA CYS A 185 1.42 -5.70 -1.13
C CYS A 185 0.32 -5.28 -0.16
N PHE A 186 0.40 -4.06 0.38
CA PHE A 186 -0.67 -3.46 1.18
C PHE A 186 -1.72 -2.85 0.26
N LEU A 187 -2.99 -3.20 0.47
CA LEU A 187 -4.06 -2.90 -0.46
C LEU A 187 -5.40 -2.60 0.23
N ARG A 188 -6.25 -1.88 -0.49
CA ARG A 188 -7.63 -1.52 -0.06
C ARG A 188 -8.71 -1.93 -1.07
N SER A 189 -8.34 -2.45 -2.24
CA SER A 189 -9.26 -2.77 -3.33
C SER A 189 -9.05 -4.18 -3.87
N HIS A 190 -10.15 -4.84 -4.24
CA HIS A 190 -10.12 -6.17 -4.87
C HIS A 190 -9.41 -6.16 -6.23
N LEU A 191 -9.37 -5.03 -6.94
CA LEU A 191 -8.63 -4.91 -8.20
C LEU A 191 -7.13 -5.02 -7.95
N VAL A 192 -6.62 -4.34 -6.92
CA VAL A 192 -5.21 -4.43 -6.51
C VAL A 192 -4.88 -5.81 -5.98
N LEU A 193 -5.80 -6.41 -5.21
CA LEU A 193 -5.66 -7.81 -4.79
C LEU A 193 -5.44 -8.69 -6.02
N ASN A 194 -6.28 -8.56 -7.06
CA ASN A 194 -6.16 -9.38 -8.26
C ASN A 194 -4.85 -9.14 -9.05
N SER A 195 -4.24 -7.96 -8.95
CA SER A 195 -2.90 -7.71 -9.51
C SER A 195 -1.79 -8.44 -8.74
N ALA A 196 -1.89 -8.53 -7.41
CA ALA A 196 -0.93 -9.26 -6.57
C ALA A 196 -1.17 -10.78 -6.59
N TYR A 197 -2.44 -11.17 -6.54
CA TYR A 197 -2.94 -12.54 -6.58
C TYR A 197 -4.42 -12.56 -6.99
N PHE A 198 -4.72 -13.16 -8.14
CA PHE A 198 -6.09 -13.30 -8.60
C PHE A 198 -6.89 -14.26 -7.70
N VAL A 199 -7.94 -13.74 -7.04
CA VAL A 199 -8.85 -14.54 -6.20
C VAL A 199 -10.22 -14.69 -6.86
N SER A 200 -10.79 -13.60 -7.36
CA SER A 200 -12.11 -13.61 -8.00
C SER A 200 -12.33 -12.36 -8.84
N GLN A 201 -13.14 -12.46 -9.89
CA GLN A 201 -13.59 -11.30 -10.66
C GLN A 201 -14.49 -10.35 -9.84
N ARG A 202 -15.12 -10.85 -8.78
CA ARG A 202 -15.95 -10.04 -7.88
C ARG A 202 -15.22 -9.78 -6.58
N ASP A 203 -15.54 -8.66 -5.93
CA ASP A 203 -15.09 -8.40 -4.58
C ASP A 203 -15.77 -9.35 -3.58
N ILE A 204 -15.18 -10.53 -3.35
CA ILE A 204 -15.70 -11.52 -2.39
C ILE A 204 -15.20 -11.30 -0.96
N LEU A 205 -14.29 -10.34 -0.75
CA LEU A 205 -13.75 -9.98 0.56
C LEU A 205 -14.34 -8.67 1.11
N SER A 206 -15.17 -7.98 0.33
CA SER A 206 -15.77 -6.69 0.73
C SER A 206 -14.69 -5.67 1.08
N LEU A 207 -13.67 -5.58 0.23
CA LEU A 207 -12.58 -4.61 0.36
C LEU A 207 -13.08 -3.20 0.02
N GLY A 208 -12.42 -2.20 0.58
CA GLY A 208 -12.68 -0.81 0.27
C GLY A 208 -11.81 0.14 1.10
N PRO A 209 -11.99 1.46 0.96
CA PRO A 209 -11.13 2.47 1.59
C PRO A 209 -10.99 2.36 3.11
N SER A 210 -11.96 1.77 3.81
CA SER A 210 -11.94 1.57 5.27
C SER A 210 -11.41 0.21 5.71
N VAL A 211 -11.07 -0.66 4.77
CA VAL A 211 -10.53 -2.01 5.02
C VAL A 211 -9.05 -2.01 4.69
N GLU A 212 -8.25 -2.57 5.59
CA GLU A 212 -6.82 -2.77 5.37
C GLU A 212 -6.58 -4.22 4.97
N ALA A 213 -5.82 -4.46 3.93
CA ALA A 213 -5.40 -5.80 3.57
C ALA A 213 -3.93 -5.83 3.19
N VAL A 214 -3.29 -6.98 3.38
CA VAL A 214 -1.96 -7.26 2.87
C VAL A 214 -1.94 -8.64 2.22
N ALA A 215 -1.40 -8.70 1.01
CA ALA A 215 -1.11 -9.96 0.32
C ALA A 215 0.41 -10.18 0.31
N ALA A 216 0.86 -11.41 0.53
CA ALA A 216 2.27 -11.77 0.48
C ALA A 216 2.49 -13.24 0.11
N ARG A 217 3.71 -13.56 -0.32
CA ARG A 217 4.15 -14.91 -0.68
C ARG A 217 5.02 -15.53 0.41
N TYR A 218 4.81 -16.82 0.63
CA TYR A 218 5.56 -17.69 1.54
C TYR A 218 6.02 -18.91 0.73
N GLY A 219 7.21 -18.83 0.12
CA GLY A 219 7.61 -19.82 -0.90
C GLY A 219 6.60 -19.87 -2.05
N ASN A 220 5.92 -21.01 -2.20
CA ASN A 220 4.84 -21.22 -3.18
C ASN A 220 3.45 -20.90 -2.63
N ALA A 221 3.28 -20.81 -1.30
CA ALA A 221 2.02 -20.44 -0.69
C ALA A 221 1.82 -18.92 -0.70
N ARG A 222 0.57 -18.50 -0.53
CA ARG A 222 0.18 -17.10 -0.43
C ARG A 222 -0.64 -16.88 0.81
N LEU A 223 -0.47 -15.72 1.42
CA LEU A 223 -1.26 -15.27 2.56
C LEU A 223 -1.91 -13.93 2.20
N VAL A 224 -3.21 -13.83 2.45
CA VAL A 224 -3.97 -12.58 2.43
C VAL A 224 -4.49 -12.34 3.84
N LEU A 225 -4.07 -11.25 4.46
CA LEU A 225 -4.50 -10.83 5.78
C LEU A 225 -5.34 -9.57 5.65
N VAL A 226 -6.55 -9.58 6.19
CA VAL A 226 -7.50 -8.46 6.07
C VAL A 226 -7.95 -8.03 7.46
N ARG A 227 -7.93 -6.72 7.72
CA ARG A 227 -8.46 -6.09 8.93
C ARG A 227 -9.62 -5.18 8.58
N TYR A 228 -10.78 -5.47 9.14
CA TYR A 228 -12.02 -4.74 8.91
C TYR A 228 -12.27 -3.67 10.00
N PRO A 229 -13.15 -2.69 9.74
CA PRO A 229 -13.52 -1.70 10.76
C PRO A 229 -14.10 -2.31 12.04
N HIS A 230 -14.82 -3.43 11.94
CA HIS A 230 -15.45 -4.11 13.07
C HIS A 230 -15.66 -5.61 12.83
N ALA A 231 -15.75 -6.40 13.90
CA ALA A 231 -15.82 -7.87 13.85
C ALA A 231 -17.00 -8.41 13.02
N ARG A 232 -18.11 -7.67 12.96
CA ARG A 232 -19.25 -8.04 12.10
C ARG A 232 -18.91 -8.01 10.61
N ALA A 233 -18.07 -7.08 10.16
CA ALA A 233 -17.68 -6.97 8.76
C ALA A 233 -16.76 -8.13 8.38
N ALA A 234 -15.81 -8.47 9.25
CA ALA A 234 -14.93 -9.64 9.07
C ALA A 234 -15.73 -10.94 8.95
N ARG A 235 -16.75 -11.15 9.80
CA ARG A 235 -17.67 -12.30 9.71
C ARG A 235 -18.43 -12.34 8.38
N LEU A 236 -19.00 -11.22 7.95
CA LEU A 236 -19.74 -11.17 6.69
C LEU A 236 -18.84 -11.41 5.48
N ALA A 237 -17.61 -10.89 5.50
CA ALA A 237 -16.62 -11.15 4.45
C ALA A 237 -16.20 -12.62 4.40
N LEU A 238 -16.01 -13.28 5.56
CA LEU A 238 -15.73 -14.71 5.59
C LEU A 238 -16.88 -15.53 4.98
N GLU A 239 -18.13 -15.24 5.32
CA GLU A 239 -19.29 -15.95 4.78
C GLU A 239 -19.41 -15.74 3.26
N LYS A 240 -19.13 -14.53 2.77
CA LYS A 240 -19.09 -14.21 1.34
C LYS A 240 -17.98 -14.98 0.63
N PHE A 241 -16.78 -14.98 1.18
CA PHE A 241 -15.63 -15.74 0.68
C PHE A 241 -15.93 -17.24 0.63
N ARG A 242 -16.45 -17.82 1.71
CA ARG A 242 -16.76 -19.25 1.75
C ARG A 242 -17.84 -19.63 0.77
N THR A 243 -18.89 -18.83 0.65
CA THR A 243 -19.95 -19.07 -0.34
C THR A 243 -19.43 -19.04 -1.77
N ALA A 244 -18.50 -18.13 -2.08
CA ALA A 244 -18.02 -17.91 -3.44
C ALA A 244 -16.80 -18.76 -3.83
N TYR A 245 -15.92 -19.08 -2.89
CA TYR A 245 -14.60 -19.69 -3.15
C TYR A 245 -14.43 -21.07 -2.50
N LEU A 246 -14.93 -21.30 -1.28
CA LEU A 246 -14.81 -22.58 -0.56
C LEU A 246 -16.17 -23.14 -0.07
N PRO A 247 -17.15 -23.38 -0.97
CA PRO A 247 -18.52 -23.71 -0.58
C PRO A 247 -18.65 -25.03 0.19
N GLU A 248 -17.68 -25.93 0.06
CA GLU A 248 -17.67 -27.23 0.74
C GLU A 248 -17.20 -27.16 2.20
N THR A 249 -16.72 -26.00 2.65
CA THR A 249 -16.26 -25.81 4.03
C THR A 249 -17.41 -25.61 5.00
N ARG A 250 -17.34 -26.29 6.16
CA ARG A 250 -18.33 -26.14 7.24
C ARG A 250 -18.30 -24.74 7.84
N ALA A 251 -19.45 -24.32 8.37
CA ALA A 251 -19.57 -23.10 9.17
C ALA A 251 -18.59 -23.11 10.34
N GLY A 252 -17.84 -22.02 10.51
CA GLY A 252 -16.83 -21.92 11.55
C GLY A 252 -15.89 -20.74 11.37
N ALA A 253 -15.09 -20.46 12.41
CA ALA A 253 -14.07 -19.42 12.39
C ALA A 253 -12.78 -19.86 11.66
N THR A 254 -12.56 -21.17 11.52
CA THR A 254 -11.42 -21.73 10.79
C THR A 254 -11.88 -22.85 9.87
N GLY A 255 -11.13 -23.07 8.80
CA GLY A 255 -11.40 -24.15 7.87
C GLY A 255 -10.36 -24.23 6.77
N SER A 256 -10.39 -25.33 6.03
CA SER A 256 -9.47 -25.61 4.94
C SER A 256 -10.13 -26.52 3.92
N ALA A 257 -9.81 -26.35 2.66
CA ALA A 257 -10.22 -27.27 1.60
C ALA A 257 -9.13 -27.40 0.53
N LYS A 258 -9.15 -28.52 -0.19
CA LYS A 258 -8.29 -28.72 -1.35
C LYS A 258 -8.84 -27.89 -2.51
N ILE A 259 -7.95 -27.20 -3.22
CA ILE A 259 -8.22 -26.43 -4.44
C ILE A 259 -7.36 -26.97 -5.59
N GLU A 260 -7.46 -26.38 -6.78
CA GLU A 260 -6.70 -26.78 -7.98
C GLU A 260 -5.18 -26.80 -7.70
N ASP A 261 -4.65 -25.70 -7.18
CA ASP A 261 -3.22 -25.50 -6.94
C ASP A 261 -2.82 -25.76 -5.47
N GLY A 262 -3.40 -26.77 -4.82
CA GLY A 262 -3.00 -27.19 -3.47
C GLY A 262 -4.11 -27.02 -2.42
N TRP A 263 -3.81 -26.36 -1.30
CA TRP A 263 -4.75 -26.16 -0.20
C TRP A 263 -5.01 -24.68 0.05
N ALA A 264 -6.29 -24.37 0.28
CA ALA A 264 -6.72 -23.09 0.79
C ALA A 264 -7.18 -23.24 2.25
N GLY A 265 -6.96 -22.19 3.04
CA GLY A 265 -7.36 -22.11 4.43
C GLY A 265 -7.92 -20.74 4.78
N PHE A 266 -8.72 -20.67 5.83
CA PHE A 266 -9.17 -19.41 6.42
C PHE A 266 -9.14 -19.47 7.93
N GLY A 267 -8.94 -18.31 8.56
CA GLY A 267 -9.06 -18.10 9.99
C GLY A 267 -9.59 -16.71 10.30
N LEU A 268 -10.55 -16.63 11.20
CA LEU A 268 -11.19 -15.41 11.64
C LEU A 268 -10.91 -15.18 13.12
N SER A 269 -10.43 -13.99 13.47
CA SER A 269 -10.28 -13.55 14.87
C SER A 269 -10.55 -12.05 14.99
N GLY A 270 -11.40 -11.66 15.93
CA GLY A 270 -11.76 -10.26 16.15
C GLY A 270 -12.24 -9.56 14.88
N ARG A 271 -11.50 -8.52 14.44
CA ARG A 271 -11.76 -7.79 13.19
C ARG A 271 -10.92 -8.29 12.02
N GLY A 272 -10.13 -9.33 12.19
CA GLY A 272 -9.23 -9.85 11.17
C GLY A 272 -9.70 -11.15 10.51
N LEU A 273 -9.34 -11.30 9.24
CA LEU A 273 -9.52 -12.49 8.42
C LEU A 273 -8.18 -12.84 7.77
N ALA A 274 -7.67 -14.03 8.05
CA ALA A 274 -6.52 -14.62 7.37
C ALA A 274 -7.00 -15.63 6.33
N LEU A 275 -6.40 -15.60 5.13
CA LEU A 275 -6.65 -16.54 4.05
C LEU A 275 -5.31 -17.05 3.53
N ALA A 276 -5.16 -18.37 3.45
CA ALA A 276 -3.99 -19.01 2.85
C ALA A 276 -4.42 -19.66 1.54
N PHE A 277 -3.56 -19.59 0.52
CA PHE A 277 -3.76 -20.21 -0.79
C PHE A 277 -2.47 -20.91 -1.22
N GLU A 278 -2.62 -21.85 -2.15
CA GLU A 278 -1.49 -22.55 -2.78
C GLU A 278 -0.56 -23.26 -1.77
N ALA A 279 -1.08 -23.61 -0.59
CA ALA A 279 -0.31 -24.36 0.39
C ALA A 279 -0.12 -25.81 -0.11
N PRO A 280 1.07 -26.41 0.06
CA PRO A 280 1.37 -27.76 -0.43
C PRO A 280 0.48 -28.84 0.20
N ASP A 281 0.09 -28.65 1.45
CA ASP A 281 -0.77 -29.55 2.21
C ASP A 281 -1.66 -28.80 3.21
N ARG A 282 -2.59 -29.54 3.80
CA ARG A 282 -3.56 -29.01 4.77
C ARG A 282 -2.89 -28.48 6.04
N GLU A 283 -1.80 -29.11 6.48
CA GLU A 283 -1.08 -28.76 7.70
C GLU A 283 -0.35 -27.42 7.55
N THR A 284 0.27 -27.22 6.39
CA THR A 284 0.91 -25.96 5.99
C THR A 284 -0.11 -24.83 5.91
N ALA A 285 -1.28 -25.08 5.29
CA ALA A 285 -2.36 -24.10 5.24
C ALA A 285 -2.84 -23.73 6.66
N ALA A 286 -3.08 -24.72 7.52
CA ALA A 286 -3.55 -24.50 8.88
C ALA A 286 -2.51 -23.73 9.72
N SER A 287 -1.23 -24.04 9.57
CA SER A 287 -0.14 -23.39 10.28
C SER A 287 0.06 -21.93 9.84
N LEU A 288 -0.02 -21.64 8.53
CA LEU A 288 -0.01 -20.27 8.01
C LEU A 288 -1.17 -19.46 8.58
N ILE A 289 -2.37 -20.04 8.59
CA ILE A 289 -3.56 -19.41 9.17
C ILE A 289 -3.39 -19.15 10.66
N ALA A 290 -2.90 -20.13 11.43
CA ALA A 290 -2.70 -19.98 12.87
C ALA A 290 -1.71 -18.86 13.19
N ALA A 291 -0.57 -18.80 12.49
CA ALA A 291 0.41 -17.74 12.65
C ALA A 291 -0.16 -16.36 12.28
N ALA A 292 -0.94 -16.27 11.20
CA ALA A 292 -1.58 -15.04 10.76
C ALA A 292 -2.67 -14.55 11.72
N VAL A 293 -3.46 -15.47 12.30
CA VAL A 293 -4.44 -15.16 13.34
C VAL A 293 -3.76 -14.62 14.59
N GLN A 294 -2.67 -15.26 15.05
CA GLN A 294 -1.89 -14.76 16.18
C GLN A 294 -1.31 -13.36 15.94
N ALA A 295 -0.88 -13.08 14.69
CA ALA A 295 -0.42 -11.75 14.29
C ALA A 295 -1.53 -10.69 14.38
N ILE A 296 -2.75 -11.01 13.94
CA ILE A 296 -3.92 -10.13 14.11
C ILE A 296 -4.19 -9.88 15.58
N GLU A 297 -4.25 -10.93 16.40
CA GLU A 297 -4.57 -10.81 17.83
C GLU A 297 -3.56 -9.93 18.56
N THR A 298 -2.27 -10.09 18.25
CA THR A 298 -1.20 -9.24 18.79
C THR A 298 -1.34 -7.79 18.31
N LEU A 299 -1.70 -7.60 17.04
CA LEU A 299 -1.98 -6.28 16.48
C LEU A 299 -3.15 -5.62 17.22
N GLU A 300 -4.24 -6.33 17.47
CA GLU A 300 -5.43 -5.79 18.14
C GLU A 300 -5.20 -5.51 19.63
N ALA A 301 -4.49 -6.39 20.35
CA ALA A 301 -4.19 -6.23 21.77
C ALA A 301 -3.28 -5.04 22.08
N SER A 302 -2.53 -4.56 21.09
CA SER A 302 -1.67 -3.36 21.21
C SER A 302 -2.37 -2.06 20.79
N HIS A 303 -3.70 -2.09 20.62
CA HIS A 303 -4.57 -0.94 20.37
C HIS A 303 -5.66 -0.77 21.45
N GLU A 304 -5.69 -1.64 22.47
CA GLU A 304 -6.43 -1.46 23.73
C GLU A 304 -5.46 -0.98 24.83
#